data_AF-A0A963H2J9-F1
#
_entry.id   AF-A0A963H2J9-F1
#
_cell.length_a   1.000
_cell.length_b   1.000
_cell.length_c   1.000
_cell.angle_alpha   90.00
_cell.angle_beta   90.00
_cell.angle_gamma   90.00
#
_symmetry.space_group_name_H-M   'P 1'
#
loop_
_entity.id
_entity.type
_entity.pdbx_description
1 polymer ?
#
loop_
_entity_poly.entity_id
_entity_poly.type
_entity_poly.pdbx_seq_one_letter_code
_entity_poly.pdbx_strand_id
1 'polypeptide(L)' 'RRFFGPVSLSVLAAFGHFAGQLLVARLWLVPHQGVFYLVPVFALAAVVFGTVNGLVAARLMRALPARR' A
#
# COMPACT_ATOMS: atom_id res chain seq x y z
N ARG A 1 -7.30 -8.90 -20.81
CA ARG A 1 -7.71 -8.45 -19.46
C ARG A 1 -6.52 -7.74 -18.81
N ARG A 2 -6.62 -6.45 -18.45
CA ARG A 2 -5.50 -5.71 -17.82
C ARG A 2 -5.46 -6.09 -16.34
N PHE A 3 -4.65 -7.11 -15.98
CA PHE A 3 -4.49 -7.53 -14.58
C PHE A 3 -3.80 -6.45 -13.72
N PHE A 4 -3.04 -5.56 -14.36
CA PHE A 4 -2.36 -4.42 -13.73
C PHE A 4 -3.06 -3.12 -14.09
N GLY A 5 -3.71 -2.52 -13.11
CA GLY A 5 -4.34 -1.20 -13.19
C GLY A 5 -3.91 -0.33 -12.01
N PRO A 6 -4.44 0.90 -11.91
CA PRO A 6 -4.11 1.84 -10.83
C PRO A 6 -4.30 1.24 -9.44
N VAL A 7 -5.35 0.43 -9.29
CA VAL A 7 -5.73 -0.17 -8.00
C VAL A 7 -4.73 -1.24 -7.58
N SER A 8 -4.40 -2.19 -8.45
CA SER A 8 -3.46 -3.26 -8.10
C SER A 8 -2.04 -2.72 -7.86
N LEU A 9 -1.62 -1.69 -8.62
CA LEU A 9 -0.37 -0.98 -8.36
C LEU A 9 -0.38 -0.26 -7.01
N SER A 10 -1.48 0.41 -6.66
CA SER A 10 -1.60 1.12 -5.38
C SER A 10 -1.61 0.17 -4.19
N VAL A 11 -2.24 -1.00 -4.31
CA VAL A 11 -2.19 -2.05 -3.27
C VAL A 11 -0.77 -2.58 -3.11
N LEU A 12 -0.08 -2.90 -4.21
CA LEU A 12 1.31 -3.37 -4.16
C LEU A 12 2.24 -2.33 -3.52
N ALA A 13 2.07 -1.05 -3.86
CA ALA A 13 2.81 0.05 -3.25
C ALA A 13 2.53 0.18 -1.75
N ALA A 14 1.28 0.00 -1.30
CA ALA A 14 0.92 0.03 0.11
C ALA A 14 1.63 -1.09 0.90
N PHE A 15 1.71 -2.30 0.34
CA PHE A 15 2.49 -3.40 0.92
C PHE A 15 3.98 -3.09 0.99
N GLY A 16 4.56 -2.54 -0.09
CA GLY A 16 5.97 -2.13 -0.10
C GLY A 16 6.28 -1.05 0.93
N HIS A 17 5.38 -0.07 1.09
CA HIS A 17 5.53 1.00 2.07
C HIS A 17 5.52 0.47 3.52
N PHE A 18 4.50 -0.32 3.88
CA PHE A 18 4.42 -0.94 5.20
C PHE A 18 5.61 -1.89 5.45
N ALA A 19 6.03 -2.68 4.46
CA ALA A 19 7.19 -3.56 4.60
C ALA A 19 8.48 -2.75 4.85
N GLY A 20 8.65 -1.62 4.18
CA GLY A 20 9.75 -0.69 4.43
C GLY A 20 9.71 -0.10 5.85
N GLN A 21 8.54 0.35 6.31
CA GLN A 21 8.34 0.82 7.69
C GLN A 21 8.68 -0.25 8.71
N LEU A 22 8.23 -1.48 8.47
CA LEU A 22 8.49 -2.64 9.32
C LEU A 22 9.98 -2.98 9.40
N LEU A 23 10.66 -2.96 8.26
CA LEU A 23 12.09 -3.24 8.16
C LEU A 23 12.90 -2.19 8.93
N VAL A 24 12.61 -0.90 8.73
CA VAL A 24 13.28 0.19 9.45
C VAL A 24 13.01 0.11 10.95
N ALA A 25 11.75 -0.11 11.35
CA ALA A 25 11.38 -0.25 12.76
C ALA A 25 12.09 -1.43 13.42
N ARG A 26 12.22 -2.56 12.70
CA ARG A 26 12.88 -3.76 13.21
C ARG A 26 14.39 -3.58 13.33
N LEU A 27 15.03 -2.94 12.37
CA LEU A 27 16.49 -2.75 12.39
C LEU A 27 16.93 -1.70 13.39
N TRP A 28 16.09 -0.69 13.69
CA TRP A 28 16.54 0.49 14.42
C TRP A 28 15.88 0.72 15.80
N LEU A 29 14.60 0.39 15.96
CA LEU A 29 13.82 0.82 17.14
C LEU A 29 13.47 -0.34 18.09
N VAL A 30 12.95 -1.45 17.56
CA VAL A 30 12.38 -2.53 18.38
C VAL A 30 12.82 -3.90 17.86
N PRO A 31 13.88 -4.52 18.42
CA PRO A 31 14.37 -5.84 18.02
C PRO A 31 13.51 -7.01 18.56
N HIS A 32 12.26 -6.78 18.94
CA HIS A 32 11.42 -7.74 19.66
C HIS A 32 10.30 -8.27 18.74
N GLN A 33 9.85 -9.51 18.95
CA GLN A 33 8.86 -10.16 18.08
C GLN A 33 7.44 -9.55 18.12
N GLY A 34 7.19 -8.62 19.07
CA GLY A 34 5.90 -7.95 19.25
C GLY A 34 5.35 -7.30 17.98
N VAL A 35 6.25 -6.79 17.14
CA VAL A 35 5.94 -6.15 15.86
C VAL A 35 5.27 -7.11 14.86
N PHE A 36 5.50 -8.41 14.94
CA PHE A 36 4.90 -9.38 14.04
C PHE A 36 3.42 -9.66 14.32
N TYR A 37 2.95 -9.45 15.55
CA TYR A 37 1.53 -9.62 15.88
C TYR A 37 0.64 -8.60 15.18
N LEU A 38 1.19 -7.43 14.83
CA LEU A 38 0.47 -6.38 14.12
C LEU A 38 0.51 -6.54 12.60
N VAL A 39 1.34 -7.44 12.06
CA VAL A 39 1.43 -7.71 10.62
C VAL A 39 0.07 -8.02 9.98
N PRO A 40 -0.80 -8.90 10.51
CA PRO A 40 -2.11 -9.14 9.90
C PRO A 40 -3.00 -7.88 9.90
N VAL A 41 -2.92 -7.05 10.95
CA VAL A 41 -3.65 -5.79 11.03
C VAL A 41 -3.14 -4.80 9.99
N PHE A 42 -1.81 -4.66 9.87
CA PHE A 42 -1.20 -3.78 8.87
C PHE A 42 -1.39 -4.27 7.44
N ALA A 43 -1.40 -5.58 7.21
CA ALA A 43 -1.71 -6.16 5.91
C ALA A 43 -3.16 -5.84 5.50
N LEU A 44 -4.12 -5.96 6.44
CA LEU A 44 -5.50 -5.55 6.20
C LEU A 44 -5.59 -4.05 5.90
N ALA A 45 -4.89 -3.22 6.68
CA ALA A 45 -4.83 -1.79 6.42
C ALA A 45 -4.23 -1.48 5.04
N ALA A 46 -3.14 -2.15 4.64
CA ALA A 46 -2.51 -1.99 3.34
C ALA A 46 -3.47 -2.33 2.19
N VAL A 47 -4.29 -3.38 2.33
CA VAL A 47 -5.34 -3.71 1.35
C VAL A 47 -6.40 -2.61 1.29
N VAL A 48 -6.92 -2.17 2.44
CA VAL A 48 -7.97 -1.13 2.51
C VAL A 48 -7.47 0.19 1.91
N PHE A 49 -6.38 0.73 2.44
CA PHE A 49 -5.82 2.00 2.00
C PHE A 49 -5.29 1.93 0.57
N GLY A 50 -4.61 0.84 0.20
CA GLY A 50 -4.14 0.63 -1.16
C GLY A 50 -5.29 0.56 -2.18
N THR A 51 -6.41 -0.06 -1.82
CA THR A 51 -7.60 -0.10 -2.68
C THR A 51 -8.26 1.27 -2.80
N VAL A 52 -8.48 1.96 -1.68
CA VAL A 52 -9.09 3.30 -1.65
C VAL A 52 -8.26 4.29 -2.47
N ASN A 53 -6.95 4.35 -2.23
CA ASN A 53 -6.04 5.22 -2.99
C ASN A 53 -6.03 4.86 -4.48
N GLY A 54 -6.02 3.55 -4.78
CA GLY A 54 -6.14 3.04 -6.14
C GLY A 54 -7.40 3.48 -6.87
N LEU A 55 -8.56 3.42 -6.20
CA LEU A 55 -9.84 3.84 -6.75
C LEU A 55 -9.90 5.35 -6.95
N VAL A 56 -9.40 6.14 -5.99
CA VAL A 56 -9.30 7.60 -6.09
C VAL A 56 -8.39 7.98 -7.26
N ALA A 57 -7.21 7.36 -7.38
CA ALA A 57 -6.29 7.58 -8.48
C ALA A 57 -6.91 7.20 -9.83
N ALA A 58 -7.60 6.06 -9.91
CA ALA A 58 -8.32 5.64 -11.12
C ALA A 58 -9.42 6.62 -11.51
N ARG A 59 -10.15 7.18 -10.53
CA ARG A 59 -11.17 8.20 -10.77
C ARG A 59 -10.54 9.51 -11.24
N LEU A 60 -9.44 9.92 -10.62
CA LEU A 60 -8.71 11.13 -11.00
C LEU A 60 -8.14 11.04 -12.42
N MET A 61 -7.55 9.90 -12.80
CA MET A 61 -7.06 9.66 -14.17
C MET A 61 -8.17 9.68 -15.23
N ARG A 62 -9.41 9.36 -14.86
CA ARG A 62 -10.57 9.48 -15.76
C ARG A 62 -11.11 10.91 -15.84
N ALA A 63 -11.04 11.65 -14.73
CA ALA A 63 -11.55 13.01 -14.64
C ALA A 63 -10.58 14.05 -15.22
N LEU A 64 -9.28 13.80 -15.15
CA LEU A 64 -8.26 14.69 -15.71
C LEU A 64 -8.07 14.39 -17.21
N PRO A 65 -8.14 15.40 -18.09
CA PRO A 65 -7.71 15.23 -19.48
C PRO A 65 -6.22 14.87 -19.50
N ALA A 66 -5.83 13.96 -20.39
CA ALA A 66 -4.42 13.62 -20.58
C ALA A 66 -3.69 14.90 -20.96
N ARG A 67 -2.92 15.47 -20.02
CA ARG A 67 -2.04 16.59 -20.29
C ARG A 67 -1.00 16.08 -21.29
N ARG A 68 -1.14 16.49 -22.56
CA ARG A 68 -0.13 16.29 -23.61
C ARG A 68 1.13 17.05 -23.26
#